data_AF-A0AAJ8BTI2-F1
#
_entry.id   AF-A0AAJ8BTI2-F1
#
_cell.length_a   1.000
_cell.length_b   1.000
_cell.length_c   1.000
_cell.angle_alpha   90.00
_cell.angle_beta   90.00
_cell.angle_gamma   90.00
#
_symmetry.space_group_name_H-M   'P 1'
#
loop_
_entity.id
_entity.type
_entity.pdbx_description
1 polymer ?
#
loop_
_entity_poly.entity_id
_entity_poly.type
_entity_poly.pdbx_seq_one_letter_code
_entity_poly.pdbx_strand_id
1 'polypeptide(L)'
;MGIFEGTNIVVPLYFLLYAIQSPAAKFTAPDRRSTQGSYTRSLIPCLILCYYIPGFWMVYNDSGVHSRLGWKFVLLSTLFRLSHVQVASLLRRTTVRELIETPDADMPYMRIAYYTCGLLSGAMSIMWRALASRSLYARSLPISQVLYQTTSPIHIDHHGMTGCVCGLAWLLFEYKDMKLAKAIDLSWSCLILLGTLITLVFGLAAALMLGWGLREEYLAKYAIQH
;
A
#
# COMPACT_ATOMS: atom_id res chain seq x y z
N MET A 1 9.06 -10.51 -24.34
CA MET A 1 7.82 -9.74 -24.57
C MET A 1 6.68 -10.49 -23.88
N GLY A 2 5.89 -9.87 -22.99
CA GLY A 2 4.56 -10.42 -22.67
C GLY A 2 4.10 -10.68 -21.22
N ILE A 3 4.80 -10.30 -20.13
CA ILE A 3 4.23 -10.47 -18.76
C ILE A 3 4.34 -9.19 -17.90
N PHE A 4 5.36 -8.35 -18.14
CA PHE A 4 5.56 -7.09 -17.39
C PHE A 4 4.80 -5.86 -17.94
N GLU A 5 4.24 -5.94 -19.16
CA GLU A 5 3.26 -4.94 -19.62
C GLU A 5 1.91 -5.10 -18.91
N GLY A 6 1.65 -6.27 -18.32
CA GLY A 6 0.41 -6.60 -17.64
C GLY A 6 0.16 -5.75 -16.40
N THR A 7 1.16 -5.44 -15.58
CA THR A 7 0.95 -4.71 -14.32
C THR A 7 0.39 -3.30 -14.53
N ASN A 8 0.83 -2.63 -15.61
CA ASN A 8 0.36 -1.29 -15.97
C ASN A 8 -1.08 -1.28 -16.52
N ILE A 9 -1.62 -2.44 -16.89
CA ILE A 9 -3.00 -2.60 -17.41
C ILE A 9 -3.90 -3.20 -16.33
N VAL A 10 -3.44 -4.25 -15.66
CA VAL A 10 -4.17 -5.00 -14.64
C VAL A 10 -4.49 -4.13 -13.43
N VAL A 11 -3.56 -3.28 -12.98
CA VAL A 11 -3.80 -2.43 -11.80
C VAL A 11 -4.87 -1.36 -12.08
N PRO A 12 -4.81 -0.55 -13.16
CA PRO A 12 -5.90 0.36 -13.49
C PRO A 12 -7.22 -0.38 -13.76
N LEU A 13 -7.18 -1.52 -14.43
CA LEU A 13 -8.39 -2.30 -14.70
C LEU A 13 -9.03 -2.80 -13.39
N TYR A 14 -8.22 -3.25 -12.43
CA TYR A 14 -8.69 -3.63 -11.10
C TYR A 14 -9.37 -2.45 -10.40
N PHE A 15 -8.74 -1.28 -10.37
CA PHE A 15 -9.32 -0.09 -9.75
C PHE A 15 -10.59 0.40 -10.45
N LEU A 16 -10.64 0.30 -11.78
CA LEU A 16 -11.82 0.63 -12.57
C LEU A 16 -12.98 -0.33 -12.26
N LEU A 17 -12.72 -1.64 -12.30
CA LEU A 17 -13.71 -2.66 -11.98
C LEU A 17 -14.21 -2.50 -10.54
N TYR A 18 -13.31 -2.21 -9.60
CA TYR A 18 -13.67 -1.94 -8.22
C TYR A 18 -14.56 -0.70 -8.10
N ALA A 19 -14.22 0.40 -8.77
CA ALA A 19 -15.02 1.61 -8.78
C ALA A 19 -16.43 1.38 -9.34
N ILE A 20 -16.57 0.54 -10.37
CA ILE A 20 -17.88 0.17 -10.95
C ILE A 20 -18.67 -0.75 -10.00
N GLN A 21 -17.98 -1.67 -9.30
CA GLN A 21 -18.59 -2.68 -8.43
C GLN A 21 -18.77 -2.25 -6.97
N SER A 22 -18.36 -1.03 -6.60
CA SER A 22 -18.53 -0.48 -5.26
C SER A 22 -19.63 0.60 -5.29
N PRO A 23 -20.91 0.22 -5.09
CA PRO A 23 -21.98 1.22 -5.01
C PRO A 23 -21.74 2.16 -3.83
N ALA A 24 -21.90 3.46 -4.06
CA ALA A 24 -21.88 4.47 -3.00
C ALA A 24 -22.88 4.17 -1.85
N ALA A 25 -23.93 3.39 -2.13
CA ALA A 25 -24.88 2.91 -1.13
C ALA A 25 -24.24 2.02 -0.03
N LYS A 26 -23.06 1.43 -0.26
CA LYS A 26 -22.33 0.68 0.78
C LYS A 26 -21.91 1.57 1.96
N PHE A 27 -21.68 2.87 1.73
CA PHE A 27 -21.34 3.81 2.81
C PHE A 27 -22.54 4.17 3.70
N THR A 28 -23.77 3.91 3.23
CA THR A 28 -25.01 4.15 4.00
C THR A 28 -25.48 2.94 4.79
N ALA A 29 -24.90 1.75 4.57
CA ALA A 29 -25.27 0.54 5.31
C ALA A 29 -24.82 0.61 6.79
N PRO A 30 -25.53 -0.05 7.73
CA PRO A 30 -25.13 -0.12 9.14
C PRO A 30 -23.77 -0.82 9.33
N ASP A 31 -23.48 -1.79 8.46
CA ASP A 31 -22.16 -2.40 8.34
C ASP A 31 -21.32 -1.58 7.35
N ARG A 32 -20.53 -0.66 7.89
CA ARG A 32 -19.58 0.15 7.10
C ARG A 32 -18.18 -0.47 7.04
N ARG A 33 -17.97 -1.65 7.64
CA ARG A 33 -16.65 -2.30 7.63
C ARG A 33 -16.39 -2.93 6.27
N SER A 34 -15.33 -2.48 5.61
CA SER A 34 -14.86 -3.09 4.36
C SER A 34 -14.25 -4.48 4.56
N THR A 35 -13.89 -4.87 5.79
CA THR A 35 -13.06 -6.04 6.06
C THR A 35 -13.43 -6.75 7.35
N GLN A 36 -13.44 -8.09 7.29
CA GLN A 36 -13.65 -8.95 8.46
C GLN A 36 -12.45 -8.89 9.42
N GLY A 37 -12.72 -8.84 10.73
CA GLY A 37 -11.70 -8.69 11.76
C GLY A 37 -10.65 -9.80 11.79
N SER A 38 -11.03 -11.03 11.40
CA SER A 38 -10.11 -12.16 11.28
C SER A 38 -9.01 -11.88 10.24
N TYR A 39 -9.36 -11.31 9.09
CA TYR A 39 -8.40 -10.96 8.03
C TYR A 39 -7.51 -9.78 8.45
N THR A 40 -8.06 -8.80 9.16
CA THR A 40 -7.30 -7.64 9.65
C THR A 40 -6.23 -8.08 10.67
N ARG A 41 -6.59 -8.98 11.60
CA ARG A 41 -5.67 -9.49 12.63
C ARG A 41 -4.56 -10.36 12.06
N SER A 42 -4.84 -11.17 11.05
CA SER A 42 -3.84 -12.03 10.41
C SER A 42 -2.97 -11.31 9.39
N LEU A 43 -3.37 -10.11 8.93
CA LEU A 43 -2.70 -9.40 7.85
C LEU A 43 -1.20 -9.19 8.13
N ILE A 44 -0.88 -8.51 9.24
CA ILE A 44 0.50 -8.15 9.59
C ILE A 44 1.40 -9.37 9.84
N PRO A 45 1.03 -10.35 10.68
CA PRO A 45 1.89 -11.50 10.89
C PRO A 45 2.11 -12.29 9.59
N CYS A 46 1.08 -12.47 8.76
CA CYS A 46 1.24 -13.13 7.46
C CYS A 46 2.14 -12.32 6.51
N LEU A 47 2.03 -10.99 6.51
CA LEU A 47 2.80 -10.14 5.62
C LEU A 47 4.29 -10.12 6.03
N ILE A 48 4.59 -10.15 7.34
CA ILE A 48 5.95 -10.30 7.84
C ILE A 48 6.53 -11.67 7.48
N LEU A 49 5.82 -12.75 7.83
CA LEU A 49 6.31 -14.12 7.69
C LEU A 49 6.39 -14.59 6.24
N CYS A 50 5.39 -14.25 5.43
CA CYS A 50 5.24 -14.78 4.08
C CYS A 50 5.67 -13.82 2.98
N TYR A 51 5.94 -12.54 3.28
CA TYR A 51 6.38 -11.56 2.28
C TYR A 51 7.69 -10.88 2.65
N TYR A 52 7.79 -10.21 3.81
CA TYR A 52 8.99 -9.45 4.13
C TYR A 52 10.21 -10.33 4.44
N ILE A 53 10.08 -11.34 5.31
CA ILE A 53 11.21 -12.21 5.66
C ILE A 53 11.74 -12.97 4.43
N PRO A 54 10.90 -13.65 3.63
CA PRO A 54 11.40 -14.38 2.48
C PRO A 54 11.85 -13.45 1.36
N GLY A 55 11.20 -12.29 1.20
CA GLY A 55 11.64 -11.25 0.26
C GLY A 55 13.02 -10.71 0.59
N PHE A 56 13.28 -10.39 1.87
CA PHE A 56 14.59 -9.97 2.34
C PHE A 56 15.64 -11.06 2.16
N TRP A 57 15.32 -12.30 2.54
CA TRP A 57 16.21 -13.45 2.37
C TRP A 57 16.59 -13.70 0.90
N MET A 58 15.63 -13.53 -0.02
CA MET A 58 15.87 -13.65 -1.45
C MET A 58 16.82 -12.57 -1.97
N VAL A 59 16.60 -11.31 -1.58
CA VAL A 59 17.46 -10.19 -2.00
C VAL A 59 18.86 -10.32 -1.41
N TYR A 60 18.96 -10.79 -0.16
CA TYR A 60 20.23 -10.97 0.52
C TYR A 60 21.10 -12.08 -0.10
N ASN A 61 20.49 -13.23 -0.46
CA ASN A 61 21.24 -14.38 -0.99
C ASN A 61 21.49 -14.34 -2.49
N ASP A 62 20.67 -13.63 -3.27
CA ASP A 62 20.72 -13.65 -4.74
C ASP A 62 21.24 -12.32 -5.27
N SER A 63 22.56 -12.11 -5.20
CA SER A 63 23.24 -10.88 -5.65
C SER A 63 23.34 -10.73 -7.18
N GLY A 64 22.98 -11.77 -7.95
CA GLY A 64 23.45 -11.92 -9.32
C GLY A 64 22.43 -11.84 -10.46
N VAL A 65 21.11 -12.02 -10.26
CA VAL A 65 20.19 -12.16 -11.41
C VAL A 65 18.84 -11.48 -11.18
N HIS A 66 18.78 -10.18 -11.49
CA HIS A 66 17.54 -9.38 -11.56
C HIS A 66 16.45 -10.04 -12.44
N SER A 67 16.83 -10.87 -13.42
CA SER A 67 15.92 -11.55 -14.35
C SER A 67 15.03 -12.64 -13.70
N ARG A 68 15.44 -13.26 -12.57
CA ARG A 68 14.66 -14.33 -11.90
C ARG A 68 13.86 -13.87 -10.69
N LEU A 69 14.02 -12.63 -10.24
CA LEU A 69 13.30 -12.11 -9.07
C LEU A 69 11.80 -11.92 -9.32
N GLY A 70 11.40 -11.53 -10.54
CA GLY A 70 9.99 -11.24 -10.84
C GLY A 70 9.04 -12.42 -10.56
N TRP A 71 9.37 -13.62 -11.05
CA TRP A 71 8.57 -14.83 -10.80
C TRP A 71 8.55 -15.22 -9.32
N LYS A 72 9.66 -15.04 -8.62
CA LYS A 72 9.74 -15.32 -7.18
C LYS A 72 8.85 -14.36 -6.38
N PHE A 73 8.76 -13.08 -6.76
CA PHE A 73 7.83 -12.13 -6.13
C PHE A 73 6.35 -12.47 -6.40
N VAL A 74 6.01 -12.94 -7.61
CA VAL A 74 4.65 -13.44 -7.90
C VAL A 74 4.32 -14.65 -7.04
N LEU A 75 5.25 -15.59 -6.89
CA LEU A 75 5.09 -16.74 -6.01
C LEU A 75 4.91 -16.31 -4.55
N LEU A 76 5.70 -15.34 -4.10
CA LEU A 76 5.63 -14.79 -2.75
C LEU A 76 4.27 -14.14 -2.45
N SER A 77 3.75 -13.33 -3.38
CA SER A 77 2.40 -12.75 -3.28
C SER A 77 1.31 -13.83 -3.26
N THR A 78 1.50 -14.92 -4.01
CA THR A 78 0.56 -16.05 -4.03
C THR A 78 0.58 -16.84 -2.72
N LEU A 79 1.78 -17.12 -2.19
CA LEU A 79 1.96 -17.77 -0.90
C LEU A 79 1.38 -16.93 0.23
N PHE A 80 1.66 -15.63 0.24
CA PHE A 80 1.05 -14.70 1.18
C PHE A 80 -0.48 -14.80 1.15
N ARG A 81 -1.10 -14.76 -0.04
CA ARG A 81 -2.55 -14.86 -0.16
C ARG A 81 -3.09 -16.17 0.40
N LEU A 82 -2.47 -17.30 0.07
CA LEU A 82 -2.90 -18.62 0.55
C LEU A 82 -2.77 -18.73 2.07
N SER A 83 -1.62 -18.34 2.61
CA SER A 83 -1.38 -18.35 4.05
C SER A 83 -2.31 -17.38 4.79
N HIS A 84 -2.58 -16.20 4.23
CA HIS A 84 -3.47 -15.21 4.84
C HIS A 84 -4.91 -15.74 4.93
N VAL A 85 -5.42 -16.37 3.86
CA VAL A 85 -6.76 -16.99 3.86
C VAL A 85 -6.83 -18.14 4.87
N GLN A 86 -5.82 -19.00 4.92
CA GLN A 86 -5.76 -20.12 5.86
C GLN A 86 -5.72 -19.62 7.31
N VAL A 87 -4.82 -18.71 7.65
CA VAL A 87 -4.70 -18.15 9.01
C VAL A 87 -5.96 -17.36 9.39
N ALA A 88 -6.53 -16.57 8.47
CA ALA A 88 -7.78 -15.86 8.72
C ALA A 88 -8.96 -16.82 8.98
N SER A 89 -8.97 -18.01 8.37
CA SER A 89 -10.00 -19.03 8.60
C SER A 89 -9.91 -19.68 9.99
N LEU A 90 -8.71 -19.69 10.59
CA LEU A 90 -8.47 -20.22 11.93
C LEU A 90 -8.82 -19.21 13.03
N LEU A 91 -8.88 -17.92 12.70
CA LEU A 91 -9.24 -16.87 13.64
C LEU A 91 -10.76 -16.74 13.78
N ARG A 92 -11.21 -16.35 14.98
CA ARG A 92 -12.63 -16.06 15.24
C ARG A 92 -13.14 -14.98 14.27
N ARG A 93 -14.20 -15.31 13.54
CA ARG A 93 -14.91 -14.38 12.65
C ARG A 93 -15.67 -13.34 13.48
N THR A 94 -15.76 -12.13 12.96
CA THR A 94 -16.59 -11.07 13.52
C THR A 94 -18.05 -11.49 13.45
N THR A 95 -18.76 -11.41 14.58
CA THR A 95 -20.20 -11.71 14.64
C THR A 95 -21.01 -10.48 14.22
N VAL A 96 -22.23 -10.68 13.70
CA VAL A 96 -23.15 -9.57 13.35
C VAL A 96 -23.45 -8.68 14.56
N ARG A 97 -23.45 -9.25 15.77
CA ARG A 97 -23.64 -8.50 17.01
C ARG A 97 -22.47 -7.57 17.31
N GLU A 98 -21.23 -8.06 17.25
CA GLU A 98 -20.01 -7.27 17.44
C GLU A 98 -19.85 -6.17 16.37
N LEU A 99 -20.43 -6.38 15.20
CA LEU A 99 -20.44 -5.42 14.10
C LEU A 99 -21.25 -4.16 14.45
N ILE A 100 -22.38 -4.35 15.15
CA ILE A 100 -23.30 -3.28 15.55
C ILE A 100 -22.87 -2.66 16.88
N GLU A 101 -22.53 -3.49 17.86
CA GLU A 101 -22.20 -3.03 19.22
C GLU A 101 -20.80 -2.41 19.33
N THR A 102 -19.85 -2.84 18.50
CA THR A 102 -18.45 -2.40 18.59
C THR A 102 -17.86 -2.12 17.21
N PRO A 103 -18.24 -1.03 16.51
CA PRO A 103 -17.82 -0.75 15.13
C PRO A 103 -16.34 -0.40 14.96
N ASP A 104 -15.60 -0.10 16.03
CA ASP A 104 -14.18 0.27 16.03
C ASP A 104 -13.20 -0.84 16.47
N ALA A 105 -13.69 -2.02 16.86
CA ALA A 105 -12.87 -3.12 17.40
C ALA A 105 -11.68 -3.55 16.52
N ASP A 106 -11.76 -3.35 15.20
CA ASP A 106 -10.70 -3.72 14.25
C ASP A 106 -9.69 -2.58 13.97
N MET A 107 -10.02 -1.35 14.37
CA MET A 107 -9.21 -0.15 14.13
C MET A 107 -7.79 -0.21 14.70
N PRO A 108 -7.53 -0.75 15.92
CA PRO A 108 -6.16 -0.86 16.43
C PRO A 108 -5.25 -1.67 15.50
N TYR A 109 -5.76 -2.76 14.92
CA TYR A 109 -5.01 -3.60 14.00
C TYR A 109 -4.81 -2.93 12.63
N MET A 110 -5.83 -2.23 12.14
CA MET A 110 -5.71 -1.41 10.92
C MET A 110 -4.67 -0.30 11.07
N ARG A 111 -4.70 0.43 12.19
CA ARG A 111 -3.71 1.45 12.56
C ARG A 111 -2.30 0.92 12.45
N ILE A 112 -2.03 -0.20 13.12
CA ILE A 112 -0.74 -0.87 13.04
C ILE A 112 -0.39 -1.19 11.59
N ALA A 113 -1.35 -1.69 10.80
CA ALA A 113 -1.09 -2.06 9.42
C ALA A 113 -0.69 -0.89 8.52
N TYR A 114 -1.50 0.17 8.44
CA TYR A 114 -1.16 1.27 7.55
C TYR A 114 0.02 2.12 8.08
N TYR A 115 0.24 2.20 9.40
CA TYR A 115 1.44 2.86 9.94
C TYR A 115 2.72 2.08 9.63
N THR A 116 2.71 0.75 9.79
CA THR A 116 3.89 -0.07 9.50
C THR A 116 4.20 -0.08 8.00
N CYS A 117 3.19 -0.25 7.14
CA CYS A 117 3.35 -0.16 5.69
C CYS A 117 3.81 1.23 5.25
N GLY A 118 3.23 2.29 5.81
CA GLY A 118 3.62 3.68 5.54
C GLY A 118 5.06 3.98 5.97
N LEU A 119 5.46 3.56 7.18
CA LEU A 119 6.80 3.75 7.71
C LEU A 119 7.85 3.00 6.88
N LEU A 120 7.61 1.71 6.59
CA LEU A 120 8.55 0.90 5.82
C LEU A 120 8.71 1.44 4.39
N SER A 121 7.60 1.82 3.75
CA SER A 121 7.63 2.44 2.43
C SER A 121 8.36 3.78 2.45
N GLY A 122 8.10 4.62 3.47
CA GLY A 122 8.77 5.90 3.67
C GLY A 122 10.28 5.75 3.86
N ALA A 123 10.69 4.84 4.74
CA ALA A 123 12.09 4.54 5.00
C ALA A 123 12.80 4.05 3.73
N MET A 124 12.18 3.14 2.98
CA MET A 124 12.72 2.65 1.71
C MET A 124 12.87 3.77 0.67
N SER A 125 11.87 4.66 0.56
CA SER A 125 11.92 5.80 -0.36
C SER A 125 13.02 6.80 -0.01
N ILE A 126 13.18 7.12 1.29
CA ILE A 126 14.26 7.99 1.76
C ILE A 126 15.62 7.35 1.51
N MET A 127 15.79 6.07 1.86
CA MET A 127 17.03 5.34 1.63
C MET A 127 17.41 5.31 0.14
N TRP A 128 16.44 5.05 -0.74
CA TRP A 128 16.66 5.05 -2.19
C TRP A 128 17.09 6.42 -2.72
N ARG A 129 16.42 7.50 -2.29
CA ARG A 129 16.81 8.88 -2.66
C ARG A 129 18.19 9.28 -2.11
N ALA A 130 18.51 8.85 -0.88
CA ALA A 130 19.83 9.07 -0.29
C ALA A 130 20.93 8.33 -1.07
N LEU A 131 20.66 7.10 -1.52
CA LEU A 131 21.60 6.33 -2.34
C LEU A 131 21.76 6.92 -3.75
N ALA A 132 20.67 7.35 -4.39
CA ALA A 132 20.68 8.00 -5.69
C ALA A 132 21.38 9.37 -5.67
N SER A 133 21.19 10.18 -4.62
CA SER A 133 21.89 11.46 -4.49
C SER A 133 23.40 11.28 -4.29
N ARG A 134 23.83 10.25 -3.55
CA ARG A 134 25.26 9.89 -3.45
C ARG A 134 25.86 9.50 -4.80
N SER A 135 25.14 8.74 -5.63
CA SER A 135 25.63 8.37 -6.96
C SER A 135 25.69 9.55 -7.93
N LEU A 136 24.75 10.50 -7.83
CA LEU A 136 24.75 11.75 -8.61
C LEU A 136 25.90 12.68 -8.19
N TYR A 137 26.15 12.85 -6.90
CA TYR A 137 27.31 13.61 -6.40
C TYR A 137 28.65 12.95 -6.81
N ALA A 138 28.75 11.62 -6.73
CA ALA A 138 29.91 10.87 -7.20
C ALA A 138 30.13 10.99 -8.72
N ARG A 139 29.11 11.35 -9.51
CA ARG A 139 29.25 11.62 -10.95
C ARG A 139 29.84 13.00 -11.25
N SER A 140 29.78 13.93 -10.30
CA SER A 140 30.22 15.32 -10.46
C SER A 140 31.68 15.58 -10.11
N LEU A 141 32.35 14.63 -9.44
CA LEU A 141 33.75 14.72 -9.06
C LEU A 141 34.62 13.78 -9.94
N PRO A 142 35.75 14.24 -10.49
CA PRO A 142 36.58 13.44 -11.41
C PRO A 142 37.25 12.24 -10.73
N ILE A 143 37.51 12.30 -9.41
CA ILE A 143 38.19 11.22 -8.65
C ILE A 143 37.25 10.04 -8.35
N SER A 144 35.93 10.26 -8.31
CA SER A 144 34.94 9.21 -8.01
C SER A 144 34.51 8.40 -9.22
N GLN A 145 35.01 8.68 -10.43
CA GLN A 145 34.78 7.86 -11.62
C GLN A 145 35.41 6.46 -11.50
N VAL A 146 36.48 6.31 -10.70
CA VAL A 146 37.10 5.01 -10.41
C VAL A 146 36.22 4.15 -9.49
N LEU A 147 35.43 4.79 -8.60
CA LEU A 147 34.43 4.11 -7.76
C LEU A 147 33.08 3.90 -8.49
N TYR A 148 32.84 4.65 -9.58
CA TYR A 148 31.62 4.55 -10.38
C TYR A 148 31.56 3.25 -11.20
N GLN A 149 32.71 2.67 -11.56
CA GLN A 149 32.77 1.42 -12.33
C GLN A 149 32.25 0.19 -11.57
N THR A 150 32.06 0.26 -10.26
CA THR A 150 31.50 -0.85 -9.45
C THR A 150 30.01 -0.70 -9.13
N THR A 151 29.39 0.44 -9.46
CA THR A 151 27.95 0.66 -9.20
C THR A 151 27.22 0.97 -10.49
N SER A 152 26.48 -0.03 -11.00
CA SER A 152 25.65 0.10 -12.19
C SER A 152 24.74 1.34 -12.12
N PRO A 153 24.55 2.07 -13.25
CA PRO A 153 23.66 3.20 -13.30
C PRO A 153 22.27 2.76 -12.87
N ILE A 154 21.76 3.37 -11.80
CA ILE A 154 20.42 3.11 -11.26
C ILE A 154 19.41 3.51 -12.35
N HIS A 155 18.89 2.53 -13.08
CA HIS A 155 17.82 2.75 -14.04
C HIS A 155 16.54 3.06 -13.25
N ILE A 156 16.00 4.26 -13.41
CA ILE A 156 14.72 4.63 -12.81
C ILE A 156 13.63 3.91 -13.62
N ASP A 157 13.29 2.71 -13.16
CA ASP A 157 12.19 1.95 -13.75
C ASP A 157 10.85 2.61 -13.39
N HIS A 158 10.19 3.19 -14.39
CA HIS A 158 8.92 3.90 -14.23
C HIS A 158 7.74 2.93 -14.04
N HIS A 159 7.91 1.63 -14.33
CA HIS A 159 6.82 0.66 -14.28
C HIS A 159 6.27 0.43 -12.87
N GLY A 160 7.08 0.63 -11.82
CA GLY A 160 6.62 0.50 -10.42
C GLY A 160 5.73 1.66 -9.95
N MET A 161 5.77 2.82 -10.60
CA MET A 161 5.07 4.03 -10.15
C MET A 161 3.59 4.03 -10.56
N THR A 162 3.26 3.43 -11.72
CA THR A 162 1.89 3.41 -12.28
C THR A 162 0.87 2.88 -11.28
N GLY A 163 1.20 1.77 -10.59
CA GLY A 163 0.27 1.17 -9.65
C GLY A 163 -0.06 2.07 -8.45
N CYS A 164 0.93 2.80 -7.93
CA CYS A 164 0.71 3.73 -6.84
C CYS A 164 -0.08 4.96 -7.29
N VAL A 165 0.16 5.47 -8.51
CA VAL A 165 -0.61 6.58 -9.09
C VAL A 165 -2.07 6.18 -9.28
N CYS A 166 -2.33 5.00 -9.84
CA CYS A 166 -3.69 4.48 -9.97
C CYS A 166 -4.37 4.27 -8.61
N GLY A 167 -3.63 3.78 -7.62
CA GLY A 167 -4.13 3.67 -6.25
C GLY A 167 -4.50 5.01 -5.62
N LEU A 168 -3.68 6.05 -5.84
CA LEU A 168 -4.00 7.40 -5.38
C LEU A 168 -5.21 7.99 -6.11
N ALA A 169 -5.35 7.74 -7.41
CA ALA A 169 -6.53 8.15 -8.17
C ALA A 169 -7.79 7.45 -7.64
N TRP A 170 -7.72 6.15 -7.37
CA TRP A 170 -8.79 5.41 -6.72
C TRP A 170 -9.15 5.99 -5.34
N LEU A 171 -8.15 6.30 -4.52
CA LEU A 171 -8.36 6.93 -3.22
C LEU A 171 -9.11 8.28 -3.32
N LEU A 172 -8.81 9.08 -4.35
CA LEU A 172 -9.53 10.34 -4.60
C LEU A 172 -11.00 10.11 -4.96
N PHE A 173 -11.31 9.06 -5.73
CA PHE A 173 -12.70 8.68 -6.00
C PHE A 173 -13.43 8.26 -4.72
N GLU A 174 -12.79 7.47 -3.86
CA GLU A 174 -13.34 7.11 -2.55
C GLU A 174 -13.62 8.33 -1.68
N TYR A 175 -12.71 9.31 -1.63
CA TYR A 175 -12.93 10.56 -0.91
C TYR A 175 -14.06 11.41 -1.49
N LYS A 176 -14.23 11.38 -2.82
CA LYS A 176 -15.36 12.04 -3.47
C LYS A 176 -16.68 11.43 -2.98
N ASP A 177 -16.76 10.11 -2.94
CA ASP A 177 -17.97 9.40 -2.50
C ASP A 177 -18.24 9.62 -1.01
N MET A 178 -17.20 9.61 -0.16
CA MET A 178 -17.33 9.94 1.26
C MET A 178 -17.80 11.37 1.51
N LYS A 179 -17.35 12.34 0.70
CA LYS A 179 -17.85 13.72 0.76
C LYS A 179 -19.30 13.83 0.38
N LEU A 180 -19.73 13.13 -0.67
CA LEU A 180 -21.13 13.07 -1.08
C LEU A 180 -22.00 12.45 0.02
N ALA A 181 -21.48 11.45 0.72
CA ALA A 181 -22.12 10.83 1.88
C ALA A 181 -22.01 11.65 3.19
N LYS A 182 -21.36 12.83 3.17
CA LYS A 182 -21.09 13.68 4.34
C LYS A 182 -20.34 12.96 5.47
N ALA A 183 -19.53 11.96 5.13
CA ALA A 183 -18.70 11.23 6.09
C ALA A 183 -17.37 11.93 6.42
N ILE A 184 -17.03 13.01 5.70
CA ILE A 184 -15.76 13.73 5.84
C ILE A 184 -15.92 15.24 5.60
N ASP A 185 -15.38 16.05 6.52
CA ASP A 185 -15.44 17.53 6.46
C ASP A 185 -14.15 18.19 5.95
N LEU A 186 -13.18 17.42 5.46
CA LEU A 186 -11.92 17.95 4.93
C LEU A 186 -12.12 18.69 3.61
N SER A 187 -11.48 19.85 3.44
CA SER A 187 -11.45 20.54 2.15
C SER A 187 -10.63 19.75 1.11
N TRP A 188 -10.99 19.89 -0.17
CA TRP A 188 -10.25 19.22 -1.26
C TRP A 188 -8.80 19.70 -1.34
N SER A 189 -8.57 20.99 -1.09
CA SER A 189 -7.24 21.57 -1.02
C SER A 189 -6.40 20.95 0.09
N CYS A 190 -6.97 20.71 1.27
CA CYS A 190 -6.26 20.07 2.37
C CYS A 190 -5.85 18.63 2.02
N LEU A 191 -6.75 17.83 1.42
CA LEU A 191 -6.44 16.46 0.99
C LEU A 191 -5.31 16.41 -0.04
N ILE A 192 -5.36 17.28 -1.06
CA ILE A 192 -4.34 17.35 -2.11
C ILE A 192 -3.01 17.85 -1.53
N LEU A 193 -3.03 18.89 -0.71
CA LEU A 193 -1.82 19.44 -0.09
C LEU A 193 -1.15 18.42 0.84
N LEU A 194 -1.93 17.73 1.68
CA LEU A 194 -1.40 16.71 2.58
C LEU A 194 -0.84 15.51 1.79
N GLY A 195 -1.57 15.02 0.79
CA GLY A 195 -1.13 13.93 -0.06
C GLY A 195 0.16 14.24 -0.83
N THR A 196 0.27 15.46 -1.37
CA THR A 196 1.49 15.92 -2.07
C THR A 196 2.68 16.08 -1.13
N LEU A 197 2.48 16.62 0.07
CA LEU A 197 3.53 16.74 1.09
C LEU A 197 4.07 15.37 1.52
N ILE A 198 3.17 14.42 1.83
CA ILE A 198 3.56 13.05 2.19
C ILE A 198 4.27 12.37 1.02
N THR A 199 3.80 12.57 -0.21
CA THR A 199 4.44 11.99 -1.41
C THR A 199 5.86 12.54 -1.59
N LEU A 200 6.07 13.84 -1.37
CA LEU A 200 7.37 14.47 -1.50
C LEU A 200 8.35 13.95 -0.43
N VAL A 201 7.90 13.86 0.82
CA VAL A 201 8.76 13.49 1.96
C VAL A 201 8.97 11.98 2.06
N PHE A 202 7.92 11.17 1.88
CA PHE A 202 7.95 9.72 2.14
C PHE A 202 7.73 8.88 0.88
N GLY A 203 7.38 9.48 -0.26
CA GLY A 203 7.13 8.76 -1.51
C GLY A 203 5.67 8.36 -1.71
N LEU A 204 5.36 7.92 -2.94
CA LEU A 204 3.99 7.64 -3.40
C LEU A 204 3.29 6.53 -2.61
N ALA A 205 4.00 5.44 -2.31
CA ALA A 205 3.41 4.30 -1.63
C ALA A 205 3.07 4.61 -0.15
N ALA A 206 3.89 5.41 0.53
CA ALA A 206 3.57 5.91 1.87
C ALA A 206 2.34 6.82 1.85
N ALA A 207 2.24 7.73 0.87
CA ALA A 207 1.06 8.58 0.69
C ALA A 207 -0.21 7.76 0.43
N LEU A 208 -0.13 6.69 -0.37
CA LEU A 208 -1.25 5.79 -0.61
C LEU A 208 -1.70 5.07 0.68
N MET A 209 -0.78 4.49 1.44
CA MET A 209 -1.10 3.75 2.67
C MET A 209 -1.67 4.66 3.76
N LEU A 210 -1.05 5.83 3.99
CA LEU A 210 -1.53 6.79 4.98
C LEU A 210 -2.84 7.44 4.54
N GLY A 211 -2.99 7.72 3.24
CA GLY A 211 -4.24 8.22 2.66
C GLY A 211 -5.38 7.21 2.80
N TRP A 212 -5.10 5.91 2.64
CA TRP A 212 -6.06 4.85 2.90
C TRP A 212 -6.38 4.71 4.39
N GLY A 213 -5.38 4.79 5.28
CA GLY A 213 -5.62 4.81 6.73
C GLY A 213 -6.50 5.98 7.18
N LEU A 214 -6.30 7.18 6.61
CA LEU A 214 -7.13 8.35 6.90
C LEU A 214 -8.60 8.12 6.52
N ARG A 215 -8.86 7.46 5.38
CA ARG A 215 -10.21 7.06 4.95
C ARG A 215 -10.87 6.17 6.01
N GLU A 216 -10.18 5.14 6.46
CA GLU A 216 -10.71 4.20 7.49
C GLU A 216 -11.00 4.91 8.82
N GLU A 217 -10.17 5.86 9.25
CA GLU A 217 -10.41 6.66 10.46
C GLU A 217 -11.69 7.49 10.38
N TYR A 218 -11.97 8.12 9.23
CA TYR A 218 -13.21 8.87 9.05
C TYR A 218 -14.43 7.96 8.98
N LEU A 219 -14.33 6.81 8.31
CA LEU A 219 -15.41 5.83 8.28
C LEU A 219 -15.72 5.28 9.68
N ALA A 220 -14.70 4.99 10.49
CA ALA A 220 -14.87 4.54 11.86
C ALA A 220 -15.52 5.61 12.75
N LYS A 221 -15.08 6.87 12.66
CA LYS A 221 -15.69 8.00 13.39
C LYS A 221 -17.14 8.21 13.00
N TYR A 222 -17.43 8.18 11.71
CA TYR A 222 -18.79 8.34 11.20
C TYR A 222 -19.71 7.21 11.68
N ALA A 223 -19.20 5.97 11.75
CA ALA A 223 -19.94 4.81 12.27
C ALA A 223 -20.29 4.89 13.76
N ILE A 224 -19.52 5.62 14.57
CA ILE A 224 -19.83 5.82 15.99
C ILE A 224 -20.95 6.87 16.17
N GLN A 225 -21.05 7.81 15.25
CA GLN A 225 -22.00 8.93 15.35
C GLN A 225 -23.41 8.60 14.83
N HIS A 226 -23.56 7.56 13.99
CA HIS A 226 -24.81 7.18 13.31
C HIS A 226 -24.96 5.66 13.26
#